data_AF-A0A5C5ZCF3-F1
#
_entry.id   AF-A0A5C5ZCF3-F1
#
_cell.length_a   1.000
_cell.length_b   1.000
_cell.length_c   1.000
_cell.angle_alpha   90.00
_cell.angle_beta   90.00
_cell.angle_gamma   90.00
#
_symmetry.space_group_name_H-M   'P 1'
#
loop_
_entity.id
_entity.type
_entity.pdbx_description
1 polymer ?
#
loop_
_entity_poly.entity_id
_entity_poly.type
_entity_poly.pdbx_seq_one_letter_code
_entity_poly.pdbx_strand_id
1 'polypeptide(L)'
;MMMKLIGTAALVALLVVPASADEAAGKKKKSKEGGQQRNMAVQMLKQFEAAKLTETQTAKVKEMAKKLTDQVKTLRADGGITNELMKKRTAAQKELRDSGKKGKELMTAVNEAAGLSEAQVAVFGKISEIRMKFQKEIIALLTPEQKELLPARLTKSGKQTNAKKEGKKGGKKKDSNG
;
A
#
# COMPACT_ATOMS: atom_id res chain seq x y z
N MET A 1 -25.98 -34.65 -55.68
CA MET A 1 -25.53 -35.70 -54.75
C MET A 1 -25.84 -35.25 -53.33
N MET A 2 -26.66 -36.04 -52.64
CA MET A 2 -27.22 -35.79 -51.33
C MET A 2 -26.25 -36.34 -50.27
N MET A 3 -25.75 -35.50 -49.36
CA MET A 3 -25.20 -35.96 -48.09
C MET A 3 -25.78 -35.14 -46.96
N LYS A 4 -26.43 -35.88 -46.07
CA LYS A 4 -27.16 -35.48 -44.88
C LYS A 4 -26.21 -35.25 -43.70
N LEU A 5 -26.81 -34.75 -42.61
CA LEU A 5 -26.38 -34.74 -41.19
C LEU A 5 -25.92 -33.36 -40.74
N ILE A 6 -26.81 -32.47 -40.28
CA ILE A 6 -27.49 -32.49 -38.96
C ILE A 6 -26.47 -32.76 -37.84
N GLY A 7 -25.79 -31.68 -37.40
CA GLY A 7 -25.03 -31.63 -36.16
C GLY A 7 -25.88 -30.95 -35.09
N THR A 8 -26.46 -31.78 -34.22
CA THR A 8 -27.41 -31.44 -33.17
C THR A 8 -26.79 -30.55 -32.10
N ALA A 9 -27.44 -29.42 -31.83
CA ALA A 9 -27.27 -28.66 -30.59
C ALA A 9 -27.81 -29.48 -29.42
N ALA A 10 -26.97 -29.82 -28.44
CA ALA A 10 -27.39 -30.42 -27.18
C ALA A 10 -26.73 -29.67 -26.01
N LEU A 11 -27.55 -28.77 -25.45
CA LEU A 11 -27.42 -28.11 -24.16
C LEU A 11 -27.31 -29.15 -23.04
N VAL A 12 -26.23 -29.12 -22.25
CA VAL A 12 -26.21 -29.77 -20.92
C VAL A 12 -25.85 -28.71 -19.89
N ALA A 13 -26.91 -28.18 -19.28
CA ALA A 13 -26.85 -27.33 -18.11
C ALA A 13 -26.49 -28.19 -16.89
N LEU A 14 -25.27 -28.01 -16.37
CA LEU A 14 -24.88 -28.55 -15.07
C LEU A 14 -25.37 -27.57 -13.98
N LEU A 15 -26.45 -27.96 -13.33
CA LEU A 15 -26.95 -27.38 -12.09
C LEU A 15 -25.91 -27.59 -10.98
N VAL A 16 -25.37 -26.50 -10.46
CA VAL A 16 -24.79 -26.45 -9.10
C VAL A 16 -25.61 -25.46 -8.30
N VAL A 17 -26.44 -26.01 -7.41
CA VAL A 17 -27.11 -25.30 -6.33
C VAL A 17 -26.10 -25.10 -5.19
N PRO A 18 -26.00 -23.91 -4.61
CA PRO A 18 -25.83 -23.82 -3.17
C PRO A 18 -27.13 -23.31 -2.55
N ALA A 19 -27.79 -24.23 -1.86
CA ALA A 19 -28.78 -23.92 -0.85
C ALA A 19 -28.04 -23.23 0.30
N SER A 20 -28.45 -22.02 0.65
CA SER A 20 -28.20 -21.43 1.95
C SER A 20 -29.38 -20.52 2.24
N ALA A 21 -30.41 -21.13 2.81
CA ALA A 21 -31.45 -20.44 3.54
C ALA A 21 -30.85 -19.93 4.86
N ASP A 22 -31.12 -18.66 5.09
CA ASP A 22 -31.45 -17.96 6.34
C ASP A 22 -30.64 -18.14 7.65
N GLU A 23 -30.47 -16.95 8.22
CA GLU A 23 -30.56 -16.62 9.64
C GLU A 23 -29.36 -16.69 10.60
N ALA A 24 -29.33 -15.64 11.42
CA ALA A 24 -28.58 -15.41 12.65
C ALA A 24 -27.07 -15.11 12.54
N ALA A 25 -26.74 -13.81 12.43
CA ALA A 25 -26.18 -13.06 13.57
C ALA A 25 -25.53 -11.73 13.13
N GLY A 26 -26.25 -10.63 13.41
CA GLY A 26 -25.72 -9.31 13.75
C GLY A 26 -24.31 -8.92 13.29
N LYS A 27 -24.12 -8.61 12.00
CA LYS A 27 -23.13 -7.60 11.61
C LYS A 27 -23.88 -6.41 11.05
N LYS A 28 -24.07 -5.39 11.90
CA LYS A 28 -24.38 -4.02 11.49
C LYS A 28 -23.52 -3.69 10.28
N LYS A 29 -24.16 -3.68 9.11
CA LYS A 29 -23.61 -3.18 7.86
C LYS A 29 -23.36 -1.70 8.12
N LYS A 30 -22.14 -1.37 8.54
CA LYS A 30 -21.71 0.01 8.78
C LYS A 30 -21.95 0.73 7.46
N SER A 31 -22.97 1.59 7.44
CA SER A 31 -23.37 2.35 6.27
C SER A 31 -22.14 2.96 5.63
N LYS A 32 -21.93 2.62 4.37
CA LYS A 32 -20.83 3.08 3.53
C LYS A 32 -21.22 4.42 2.89
N GLU A 33 -21.85 5.28 3.69
CA GLU A 33 -22.25 6.64 3.34
C GLU A 33 -21.38 7.59 4.15
N GLY A 34 -20.77 8.54 3.46
CA GLY A 34 -19.60 9.25 3.95
C GLY A 34 -18.34 8.51 3.54
N GLY A 35 -18.02 8.61 2.25
CA GLY A 35 -16.65 8.38 1.79
C GLY A 35 -15.75 9.24 2.65
N GLN A 36 -15.17 8.65 3.69
CA GLN A 36 -14.10 9.21 4.46
C GLN A 36 -13.01 9.40 3.42
N GLN A 37 -12.98 10.58 2.79
CA GLN A 37 -11.83 11.12 2.11
C GLN A 37 -10.70 10.78 3.05
N ARG A 38 -9.93 9.75 2.71
CA ARG A 38 -9.01 9.08 3.63
C ARG A 38 -8.11 10.17 4.14
N ASN A 39 -8.44 10.67 5.32
CA ASN A 39 -7.81 11.88 5.80
C ASN A 39 -6.39 11.42 6.08
N MET A 40 -5.44 11.94 5.30
CA MET A 40 -4.06 11.49 5.41
C MET A 40 -3.59 11.69 6.86
N ALA A 41 -4.10 12.70 7.56
CA ALA A 41 -3.91 12.87 9.00
C ALA A 41 -4.37 11.67 9.82
N VAL A 42 -5.59 11.16 9.59
CA VAL A 42 -6.13 10.01 10.34
C VAL A 42 -5.35 8.73 10.04
N GLN A 43 -4.96 8.51 8.79
CA GLN A 43 -4.15 7.34 8.44
C GLN A 43 -2.73 7.41 8.98
N MET A 44 -2.16 8.61 9.07
CA MET A 44 -0.82 8.81 9.64
C MET A 44 -0.85 8.72 11.16
N LEU A 45 -1.82 9.31 11.84
CA LEU A 45 -1.99 9.18 13.30
C LEU A 45 -2.07 7.71 13.73
N LYS A 46 -2.76 6.86 12.95
CA LYS A 46 -2.80 5.41 13.17
C LYS A 46 -1.42 4.74 13.22
N GLN A 47 -0.44 5.27 12.49
CA GLN A 47 0.91 4.71 12.49
C GLN A 47 1.69 5.06 13.76
N PHE A 48 1.29 6.13 14.45
CA PHE A 48 1.89 6.64 15.67
C PHE A 48 1.03 6.37 16.92
N GLU A 49 -0.08 5.64 16.80
CA GLU A 49 -0.95 5.29 17.94
C GLU A 49 -0.18 4.60 19.08
N ALA A 50 0.78 3.73 18.73
CA ALA A 50 1.62 3.04 19.71
C ALA A 50 2.49 4.01 20.55
N ALA A 51 2.84 5.18 20.01
CA ALA A 51 3.63 6.19 20.72
C ALA A 51 2.82 7.03 21.71
N LYS A 52 1.51 6.77 21.87
CA LYS A 52 0.62 7.47 22.82
C LYS A 52 0.86 8.99 22.81
N LEU A 53 0.65 9.61 21.65
CA LEU A 53 0.90 11.03 21.45
C LEU A 53 0.10 11.86 22.46
N THR A 54 0.73 12.89 23.03
CA THR A 54 0.04 13.88 23.85
C THR A 54 -0.94 14.70 22.99
N GLU A 55 -1.85 15.44 23.63
CA GLU A 55 -2.78 16.32 22.91
C GLU A 55 -2.03 17.36 22.08
N THR A 56 -0.98 17.97 22.65
CA THR A 56 -0.11 18.94 21.97
C THR A 56 0.61 18.32 20.76
N GLN A 57 1.16 17.10 20.91
CA GLN A 57 1.79 16.39 19.78
C GLN A 57 0.75 16.04 18.71
N THR A 58 -0.44 15.58 19.12
CA THR A 58 -1.55 15.24 18.22
C THR A 58 -2.02 16.45 17.42
N ALA A 59 -2.15 17.62 18.05
CA ALA A 59 -2.51 18.86 17.39
C ALA A 59 -1.48 19.27 16.32
N LYS A 60 -0.19 19.23 16.67
CA LYS A 60 0.91 19.50 15.72
C LYS A 60 0.90 18.53 14.54
N VAL A 61 0.73 17.23 14.78
CA VAL A 61 0.65 16.21 13.72
C VAL A 61 -0.54 16.45 12.80
N LYS A 62 -1.72 16.82 13.33
CA LYS A 62 -2.89 17.16 12.52
C LYS A 62 -2.64 18.37 11.63
N GLU A 63 -2.00 19.41 12.14
CA GLU A 63 -1.67 20.61 11.36
C GLU A 63 -0.69 20.30 10.24
N MET A 64 0.42 19.62 10.56
CA MET A 64 1.40 19.19 9.57
C MET A 64 0.75 18.28 8.50
N ALA A 65 -0.18 17.41 8.88
CA ALA A 65 -0.87 16.52 7.96
C ALA A 65 -1.83 17.25 7.02
N LYS A 66 -2.45 18.35 7.46
CA LYS A 66 -3.24 19.23 6.59
C LYS A 66 -2.32 19.87 5.54
N LYS A 67 -1.21 20.46 5.97
CA LYS A 67 -0.19 21.06 5.06
C LYS A 67 0.31 20.04 4.03
N LEU A 68 0.67 18.83 4.47
CA LEU A 68 1.08 17.75 3.58
C LEU A 68 -0.04 17.36 2.60
N THR A 69 -1.29 17.29 3.06
CA THR A 69 -2.43 16.96 2.22
C THR A 69 -2.59 17.97 1.09
N ASP A 70 -2.46 19.26 1.39
CA ASP A 70 -2.60 20.32 0.39
C ASP A 70 -1.40 20.34 -0.58
N GLN A 71 -0.17 20.19 -0.07
CA GLN A 71 1.02 20.02 -0.91
C GLN A 71 0.90 18.83 -1.88
N VAL A 72 0.39 17.69 -1.41
CA VAL A 72 0.17 16.51 -2.26
C VAL A 72 -0.92 16.76 -3.30
N LYS A 73 -1.99 17.51 -2.97
CA LYS A 73 -3.02 17.88 -3.94
C LYS A 73 -2.44 18.76 -5.04
N THR A 74 -1.70 19.81 -4.66
CA THR A 74 -1.04 20.72 -5.61
C THR A 74 -0.09 19.96 -6.53
N LEU A 75 0.81 19.14 -5.97
CA LEU A 75 1.74 18.35 -6.78
C LEU A 75 1.02 17.41 -7.76
N ARG A 76 -0.11 16.82 -7.36
CA ARG A 76 -0.90 15.98 -8.27
C ARG A 76 -1.56 16.79 -9.37
N ALA A 77 -2.13 17.94 -9.03
CA ALA A 77 -2.75 18.83 -10.01
C ALA A 77 -1.72 19.31 -11.04
N ASP A 78 -0.59 19.86 -10.58
CA ASP A 78 0.50 20.35 -11.42
C ASP A 78 1.13 19.25 -12.28
N GLY A 79 1.19 18.04 -11.72
CA GLY A 79 1.70 16.84 -12.39
C GLY A 79 0.73 16.16 -13.35
N GLY A 80 -0.49 16.70 -13.54
CA GLY A 80 -1.52 16.07 -14.37
C GLY A 80 -1.96 14.68 -13.87
N ILE A 81 -1.81 14.41 -12.56
CA ILE A 81 -2.23 13.14 -11.95
C ILE A 81 -3.74 13.20 -11.70
N THR A 82 -4.50 12.61 -12.62
CA THR A 82 -5.96 12.55 -12.54
C THR A 82 -6.44 11.44 -11.60
N ASN A 83 -7.71 11.53 -11.18
CA ASN A 83 -8.35 10.47 -10.40
C ASN A 83 -8.42 9.14 -11.15
N GLU A 84 -8.55 9.17 -12.48
CA GLU A 84 -8.54 7.97 -13.31
C GLU A 84 -7.18 7.30 -13.33
N LEU A 85 -6.10 8.09 -13.49
CA LEU A 85 -4.73 7.57 -13.41
C LEU A 85 -4.45 6.95 -12.04
N MET A 86 -4.95 7.57 -10.96
CA MET A 86 -4.86 7.01 -9.60
C MET A 86 -5.60 5.68 -9.45
N LYS A 87 -6.78 5.54 -10.07
CA LYS A 87 -7.53 4.28 -10.10
C LYS A 87 -6.77 3.20 -10.89
N LYS A 88 -6.26 3.53 -12.08
CA LYS A 88 -5.42 2.62 -12.91
C LYS A 88 -4.20 2.13 -12.13
N ARG A 89 -3.46 3.05 -11.50
CA ARG A 89 -2.32 2.71 -10.65
C ARG A 89 -2.70 1.83 -9.46
N THR A 90 -3.85 2.07 -8.84
CA THR A 90 -4.34 1.23 -7.74
C THR A 90 -4.73 -0.16 -8.22
N ALA A 91 -5.33 -0.29 -9.40
CA ALA A 91 -5.67 -1.58 -10.01
C ALA A 91 -4.41 -2.37 -10.36
N ALA A 92 -3.47 -1.75 -11.08
CA ALA A 92 -2.16 -2.34 -11.41
C ALA A 92 -1.40 -2.80 -10.16
N GLN A 93 -1.43 -2.02 -9.07
CA GLN A 93 -0.83 -2.42 -7.81
C GLN A 93 -1.46 -3.67 -7.19
N LYS A 94 -2.78 -3.84 -7.32
CA LYS A 94 -3.48 -5.03 -6.80
C LYS A 94 -3.16 -6.26 -7.65
N GLU A 95 -3.18 -6.12 -8.96
CA GLU A 95 -2.89 -7.21 -9.90
C GLU A 95 -1.46 -7.70 -9.76
N LEU A 96 -0.51 -6.77 -9.60
CA LEU A 96 0.90 -7.11 -9.49
C LEU A 96 1.34 -7.47 -8.07
N ARG A 97 0.44 -7.44 -7.08
CA ARG A 97 0.79 -7.73 -5.67
C ARG A 97 1.40 -9.13 -5.52
N ASP A 98 0.88 -10.09 -6.26
CA ASP A 98 1.26 -11.50 -6.17
C ASP A 98 2.23 -11.92 -7.30
N SER A 99 2.72 -10.95 -8.08
CA SER A 99 3.64 -11.19 -9.21
C SER A 99 5.07 -11.60 -8.81
N GLY A 100 5.35 -11.78 -7.52
CA GLY A 100 6.69 -12.05 -6.99
C GLY A 100 7.64 -10.84 -6.99
N LYS A 101 7.34 -9.79 -7.76
CA LYS A 101 8.13 -8.54 -7.80
C LYS A 101 8.07 -7.82 -6.45
N LYS A 102 9.20 -7.24 -6.03
CA LYS A 102 9.31 -6.55 -4.73
C LYS A 102 9.94 -5.17 -4.87
N GLY A 103 9.63 -4.29 -3.92
CA GLY A 103 10.28 -2.99 -3.79
C GLY A 103 10.18 -2.14 -5.06
N LYS A 104 11.33 -1.74 -5.60
CA LYS A 104 11.43 -0.87 -6.79
C LYS A 104 10.88 -1.56 -8.05
N GLU A 105 11.16 -2.84 -8.24
CA GLU A 105 10.72 -3.58 -9.43
C GLU A 105 9.19 -3.66 -9.53
N LEU A 106 8.53 -3.87 -8.38
CA LEU A 106 7.06 -3.82 -8.32
C LEU A 106 6.55 -2.42 -8.66
N MET A 107 7.16 -1.37 -8.12
CA MET A 107 6.73 0.01 -8.37
C MET A 107 6.90 0.41 -9.83
N THR A 108 8.01 0.02 -10.47
CA THR A 108 8.24 0.23 -11.90
C THR A 108 7.15 -0.48 -12.71
N ALA A 109 6.93 -1.78 -12.46
CA ALA A 109 5.90 -2.55 -13.16
C ALA A 109 4.48 -1.97 -12.96
N VAL A 110 4.17 -1.46 -11.77
CA VAL A 110 2.89 -0.80 -11.48
C VAL A 110 2.75 0.52 -12.25
N ASN A 111 3.81 1.31 -12.34
CA ASN A 111 3.78 2.58 -13.06
C ASN A 111 3.65 2.34 -14.58
N GLU A 112 4.36 1.36 -15.12
CA GLU A 112 4.25 0.92 -16.52
C GLU A 112 2.85 0.40 -16.83
N ALA A 113 2.32 -0.52 -16.02
CA ALA A 113 0.97 -1.09 -16.20
C ALA A 113 -0.13 -0.03 -16.08
N ALA A 114 0.10 1.04 -15.33
CA ALA A 114 -0.84 2.14 -15.21
C ALA A 114 -0.64 3.24 -16.27
N GLY A 115 0.35 3.11 -17.15
CA GLY A 115 0.62 4.02 -18.25
C GLY A 115 1.10 5.40 -17.81
N LEU A 116 1.87 5.48 -16.73
CA LEU A 116 2.40 6.75 -16.24
C LEU A 116 3.56 7.24 -17.13
N SER A 117 3.57 8.54 -17.41
CA SER A 117 4.73 9.20 -18.02
C SER A 117 5.88 9.38 -17.01
N GLU A 118 7.10 9.59 -17.50
CA GLU A 118 8.25 9.87 -16.63
C GLU A 118 8.03 11.09 -15.71
N ALA A 119 7.40 12.15 -16.24
CA ALA A 119 7.04 13.33 -15.46
C ALA A 119 6.07 12.99 -14.32
N GLN A 120 5.06 12.15 -14.59
CA GLN A 120 4.11 11.70 -13.56
C GLN A 120 4.78 10.79 -12.54
N VAL A 121 5.69 9.89 -12.97
CA VAL A 121 6.50 9.06 -12.07
C VAL A 121 7.35 9.94 -11.15
N ALA A 122 7.98 10.99 -11.68
CA ALA A 122 8.75 11.95 -10.90
C ALA A 122 7.89 12.67 -9.84
N VAL A 123 6.65 13.02 -10.16
CA VAL A 123 5.70 13.61 -9.20
C VAL A 123 5.37 12.63 -8.08
N PHE A 124 5.16 11.34 -8.37
CA PHE A 124 5.00 10.33 -7.32
C PHE A 124 6.27 10.19 -6.45
N GLY A 125 7.45 10.32 -7.04
CA GLY A 125 8.73 10.40 -6.33
C GLY A 125 8.75 11.57 -5.32
N LYS A 126 8.44 12.78 -5.78
CA LYS A 126 8.34 13.98 -4.93
C LYS A 126 7.32 13.80 -3.80
N ILE A 127 6.14 13.23 -4.11
CA ILE A 127 5.12 12.91 -3.11
C ILE A 127 5.64 11.93 -2.06
N SER A 128 6.44 10.94 -2.47
CA SER A 128 7.06 9.99 -1.54
C SER A 128 8.10 10.68 -0.64
N GLU A 129 8.91 11.58 -1.18
CA GLU A 129 9.91 12.33 -0.41
C GLU A 129 9.27 13.22 0.65
N ILE A 130 8.23 14.00 0.31
CA ILE A 130 7.55 14.86 1.29
C ILE A 130 6.86 14.04 2.38
N ARG A 131 6.34 12.84 2.05
CA ARG A 131 5.80 11.91 3.07
C ARG A 131 6.89 11.40 4.00
N MET A 132 8.06 11.08 3.47
CA MET A 132 9.21 10.65 4.28
C MET A 132 9.73 11.77 5.19
N LYS A 133 9.82 13.01 4.68
CA LYS A 133 10.19 14.19 5.48
C LYS A 133 9.20 14.41 6.62
N PHE A 134 7.90 14.44 6.29
CA PHE A 134 6.83 14.54 7.28
C PHE A 134 6.91 13.44 8.35
N GLN A 135 7.14 12.18 7.98
CA GLN A 135 7.31 11.10 8.95
C GLN A 135 8.50 11.34 9.88
N LYS A 136 9.64 11.83 9.36
CA LYS A 136 10.82 12.18 10.17
C LYS A 136 10.52 13.33 11.14
N GLU A 137 9.78 14.34 10.70
CA GLU A 137 9.35 15.46 11.54
C GLU A 137 8.47 14.99 12.70
N ILE A 138 7.52 14.07 12.46
CA ILE A 138 6.72 13.48 13.54
C ILE A 138 7.62 12.75 14.52
N ILE A 139 8.55 11.91 14.05
CA ILE A 139 9.47 11.18 14.93
C ILE A 139 10.32 12.15 15.75
N ALA A 140 10.74 13.29 15.18
CA ALA A 140 11.49 14.30 15.91
C ALA A 140 10.70 14.95 17.06
N LEU A 141 9.36 14.99 16.98
CA LEU A 141 8.49 15.48 18.06
C LEU A 141 8.31 14.49 19.23
N LEU A 142 8.73 13.23 19.06
CA LEU A 142 8.56 12.19 20.07
C LEU A 142 9.71 12.16 21.07
N THR A 143 9.37 11.83 22.32
CA THR A 143 10.37 11.53 23.35
C THR A 143 11.14 10.24 23.01
N PRO A 144 12.32 10.01 23.60
CA PRO A 144 13.05 8.75 23.44
C PRO A 144 12.18 7.53 23.75
N GLU A 145 11.44 7.56 24.87
CA GLU A 145 10.53 6.49 25.30
C GLU A 145 9.41 6.23 24.28
N GLN A 146 8.82 7.28 23.71
CA GLN A 146 7.78 7.15 22.68
C GLN A 146 8.33 6.56 21.37
N LYS A 147 9.59 6.82 21.04
CA LYS A 147 10.25 6.26 19.84
C LYS A 147 10.48 4.75 19.98
N GLU A 148 10.71 4.24 21.18
CA GLU A 148 10.88 2.80 21.42
C GLU A 148 9.57 2.02 21.20
N LEU A 149 8.42 2.67 21.41
CA LEU A 149 7.11 2.10 21.14
C LEU A 149 6.74 2.07 19.65
N LEU A 150 7.53 2.72 18.79
CA LEU A 150 7.24 2.75 17.36
C LEU A 150 7.61 1.44 16.67
N PRO A 151 6.80 1.00 15.68
CA PRO A 151 7.17 -0.10 14.80
C PRO A 151 8.55 0.11 14.17
N ALA A 152 9.37 -0.95 14.13
CA ALA A 152 10.73 -0.91 13.59
C ALA A 152 10.81 -0.31 12.17
N ARG A 153 9.77 -0.44 11.35
CA ARG A 153 9.70 0.16 10.02
C ARG A 153 9.72 1.69 10.02
N LEU A 154 9.29 2.34 11.10
CA LEU A 154 9.25 3.79 11.23
C LEU A 154 10.57 4.34 11.79
N THR A 155 11.26 3.55 12.61
CA THR A 155 12.52 3.93 13.29
C THR A 155 13.78 3.50 12.52
N LYS A 156 13.69 2.49 11.65
CA LYS A 156 14.82 1.98 10.84
C LYS A 156 15.28 2.92 9.73
N SER A 157 14.56 4.00 9.42
CA SER A 157 14.99 4.99 8.41
C SER A 157 16.20 5.84 8.81
N GLY A 158 16.88 5.52 9.92
CA GLY A 158 18.17 6.10 10.32
C GLY A 158 19.26 5.09 10.70
N LYS A 159 19.00 3.77 10.64
CA LYS A 159 19.98 2.73 11.03
C LYS A 159 20.39 1.88 9.84
N GLN A 160 20.85 2.54 8.78
CA GLN A 160 21.48 1.89 7.62
C GLN A 160 22.65 2.71 7.08
N THR A 161 23.52 3.17 7.98
CA THR A 161 24.93 3.47 7.68
C THR A 161 25.73 3.03 8.90
N ASN A 162 26.69 2.12 8.73
CA ASN A 162 27.58 1.54 9.76
C ASN A 162 27.05 0.41 10.65
N ALA A 163 26.53 -0.67 10.04
CA ALA A 163 26.65 -2.00 10.65
C ALA A 163 27.08 -3.02 9.59
N LYS A 164 28.40 -3.21 9.49
CA LYS A 164 29.10 -4.44 9.07
C LYS A 164 28.50 -5.24 7.90
N LYS A 165 29.03 -4.98 6.71
CA LYS A 165 29.51 -6.05 5.82
C LYS A 165 30.70 -6.73 6.52
N GLU A 166 30.46 -7.60 7.49
CA GLU A 166 31.44 -8.59 7.91
C GLU A 166 30.72 -9.90 8.21
N GLY A 167 31.07 -10.92 7.42
CA GLY A 167 31.07 -12.30 7.87
C GLY A 167 29.72 -12.99 8.06
N LYS A 168 29.08 -13.40 6.95
CA LYS A 168 28.41 -14.71 6.96
C LYS A 168 28.77 -15.48 5.69
N LYS A 169 30.05 -15.85 5.63
CA LYS A 169 30.57 -16.96 4.82
C LYS A 169 29.86 -18.21 5.35
N GLY A 170 28.81 -18.64 4.65
CA GLY A 170 28.10 -19.87 4.96
C GLY A 170 29.08 -21.04 4.85
N GLY A 171 29.48 -21.57 6.01
CA GLY A 171 30.28 -22.78 6.11
C GLY A 171 29.51 -23.95 5.52
N LYS A 172 29.93 -24.38 4.33
CA LYS A 172 29.61 -25.70 3.78
C LYS A 172 30.44 -26.69 4.59
N LYS A 173 29.91 -27.13 5.74
CA LYS A 173 30.46 -28.30 6.45
C LYS A 173 30.20 -29.52 5.59
N LYS A 174 31.30 -30.13 5.21
CA LYS A 174 31.46 -31.45 4.63
C LYS A 174 31.18 -32.44 5.75
N ASP A 175 30.06 -33.16 5.68
CA ASP A 175 29.88 -34.40 6.42
C ASP A 175 29.80 -35.53 5.39
N SER A 176 30.92 -36.24 5.26
CA SER A 176 30.99 -37.60 4.77
C SER A 176 30.78 -38.49 5.99
N ASN A 177 29.70 -39.27 6.05
CA ASN A 177 29.71 -40.66 6.52
C ASN A 177 28.31 -41.28 6.35
N GLY A 178 28.23 -42.45 5.72
CA GLY A 178 27.00 -43.23 5.47
C GLY A 178 26.94 -43.76 4.06
#